data_AF-A0A847LQ31-F1
#
_entry.id   AF-A0A847LQ31-F1
#
_cell.length_a   1.000
_cell.length_b   1.000
_cell.length_c   1.000
_cell.angle_alpha   90.00
_cell.angle_beta   90.00
_cell.angle_gamma   90.00
#
_symmetry.space_group_name_H-M   'P 1'
#
loop_
_entity.id
_entity.type
_entity.pdbx_description
1 polymer ?
#
loop_
_entity_poly.entity_id
_entity_poly.type
_entity_poly.pdbx_seq_one_letter_code
_entity_poly.pdbx_strand_id
1 'polypeptide(L)'
;MSVWWNGLAPFTRLLAGDAIAVLVALFLGGLLGSWVRARLKGLGIDELVTLPWRPVKQEIDGPPGSGDLCSYLVDATVWVFGVAFIANQHENKALADVAITFAGRVWTLGILVLLATFLANAVSRAVTDVLRHPAVRERLEAALPGQDKATGTIVDTLARAVATLVFGFLFLLVFITLAELLGLNALGNATAALWQFGLRLLSVTAALAVGGLGVLAVSRAWNVEGKEQTYEEKVQGFTRLGLVAVTTVLAVDLVTSAASTFTWLAVLFLLAVLLEPLRASLLDVWAGFAVEYYAIKAIKTGEAEAVVERAGFLNTTLRDPGGRTFLMPNREVLAAHFHATRDPGRL
;
A
#
# COMPACT_ATOMS: atom_id res chain seq x y z
N MET A 1 -47.89 1.26 -50.50
CA MET A 1 -46.42 1.44 -50.43
C MET A 1 -45.64 0.43 -51.27
N SER A 2 -46.06 -0.83 -51.40
CA SER A 2 -45.33 -1.87 -52.16
C SER A 2 -45.20 -1.60 -53.66
N VAL A 3 -46.21 -1.03 -54.32
CA VAL A 3 -46.20 -0.79 -55.78
C VAL A 3 -45.18 0.27 -56.19
N TRP A 4 -45.04 1.34 -55.42
CA TRP A 4 -44.05 2.40 -55.68
C TRP A 4 -42.62 1.93 -55.44
N TRP A 5 -42.38 1.24 -54.32
CA TRP A 5 -41.07 0.67 -54.00
C TRP A 5 -40.62 -0.35 -55.04
N ASN A 6 -41.55 -1.19 -55.52
CA ASN A 6 -41.28 -2.19 -56.54
C ASN A 6 -41.16 -1.63 -57.97
N GLY A 7 -41.42 -0.34 -58.19
CA GLY A 7 -41.24 0.33 -59.48
C GLY A 7 -39.89 1.04 -59.64
N LEU A 8 -39.13 1.23 -58.55
CA LEU A 8 -37.82 1.90 -58.59
C LEU A 8 -36.73 0.99 -59.19
N ALA A 9 -35.76 1.59 -59.88
CA ALA A 9 -34.57 0.87 -60.35
C ALA A 9 -33.79 0.30 -59.15
N PRO A 10 -33.12 -0.86 -59.28
CA PRO A 10 -32.41 -1.52 -58.17
C PRO A 10 -31.39 -0.60 -57.47
N PHE A 11 -30.66 0.21 -58.24
CA PHE A 11 -29.70 1.19 -57.71
C PHE A 11 -30.37 2.30 -56.89
N THR A 12 -31.54 2.80 -57.32
CA THR A 12 -32.29 3.84 -56.60
C THR A 12 -32.87 3.31 -55.29
N ARG A 13 -33.27 2.02 -55.24
CA ARG A 13 -33.72 1.39 -53.98
C ARG A 13 -32.59 1.26 -52.97
N LEU A 14 -31.38 0.93 -53.44
CA LEU A 14 -30.19 0.84 -52.60
C LEU A 14 -29.86 2.21 -51.99
N LEU A 15 -29.76 3.26 -52.81
CA LEU A 15 -29.51 4.63 -52.34
C LEU A 15 -30.60 5.16 -51.40
N ALA A 16 -31.87 4.86 -51.69
CA ALA A 16 -32.98 5.22 -50.80
C ALA A 16 -32.89 4.46 -49.46
N GLY A 17 -32.48 3.20 -49.48
CA GLY A 17 -32.20 2.40 -48.29
C GLY A 17 -31.07 3.01 -47.44
N ASP A 18 -29.96 3.41 -48.07
CA ASP A 18 -28.83 4.06 -47.40
C ASP A 18 -29.24 5.40 -46.78
N ALA A 19 -29.99 6.22 -47.51
CA ALA A 19 -30.50 7.50 -47.01
C ALA A 19 -31.45 7.31 -45.80
N ILE A 20 -32.32 6.30 -45.85
CA ILE A 20 -33.18 5.94 -44.72
C ILE A 20 -32.34 5.46 -43.53
N ALA A 21 -31.33 4.61 -43.76
CA ALA A 21 -30.45 4.12 -42.70
C ALA A 21 -29.69 5.26 -41.99
N VAL A 22 -29.17 6.23 -42.76
CA VAL A 22 -28.49 7.42 -42.20
C VAL A 22 -29.46 8.28 -41.39
N LEU A 23 -30.66 8.55 -41.91
CA LEU A 23 -31.68 9.31 -41.17
C LEU A 23 -32.10 8.60 -39.89
N VAL A 24 -32.33 7.29 -39.96
CA VAL A 24 -32.69 6.47 -38.80
C VAL A 24 -31.56 6.49 -37.76
N ALA A 25 -30.30 6.37 -38.18
CA ALA A 25 -29.14 6.45 -37.28
C ALA A 25 -29.02 7.84 -36.62
N LEU A 26 -29.20 8.94 -37.38
CA LEU A 26 -29.23 10.31 -36.87
C LEU A 26 -30.28 10.50 -35.76
N PHE A 27 -31.53 10.11 -36.06
CA PHE A 27 -32.65 10.32 -35.15
C PHE A 27 -32.57 9.40 -33.94
N LEU A 28 -32.27 8.10 -34.13
CA LEU A 28 -32.12 7.17 -33.02
C LEU A 28 -30.92 7.52 -32.15
N GLY A 29 -29.79 7.92 -32.74
CA GLY A 29 -28.58 8.30 -32.01
C GLY A 29 -28.83 9.49 -31.08
N GLY A 30 -29.45 10.55 -31.59
CA GLY A 30 -29.82 11.72 -30.79
C GLY A 30 -30.86 11.41 -29.70
N LEU A 31 -31.87 10.57 -30.01
CA LEU A 31 -32.93 10.23 -29.06
C LEU A 31 -32.42 9.29 -27.95
N LEU A 32 -31.64 8.27 -28.30
CA LEU A 32 -31.01 7.38 -27.33
C LEU A 32 -29.96 8.11 -26.49
N GLY A 33 -29.11 8.94 -27.12
CA GLY A 33 -28.12 9.75 -26.42
C GLY A 33 -28.77 10.68 -25.39
N SER A 34 -29.78 11.46 -25.80
CA SER A 34 -30.51 12.36 -24.89
C SER A 34 -31.24 11.61 -23.77
N TRP A 35 -31.81 10.43 -24.06
CA TRP A 35 -32.43 9.58 -23.04
C TRP A 35 -31.42 9.04 -22.03
N VAL A 36 -30.27 8.53 -22.51
CA VAL A 36 -29.17 8.08 -21.65
C VAL A 36 -28.64 9.23 -20.80
N ARG A 37 -28.42 10.41 -21.39
CA ARG A 37 -28.01 11.61 -20.66
C ARG A 37 -28.98 11.96 -19.54
N ALA A 38 -30.28 11.97 -19.83
CA ALA A 38 -31.32 12.26 -18.84
C ALA A 38 -31.33 11.23 -17.71
N ARG A 39 -31.15 9.94 -18.04
CA ARG A 39 -31.06 8.86 -17.05
C ARG A 39 -29.81 8.95 -16.19
N LEU A 40 -28.65 9.17 -16.79
CA LEU A 40 -27.38 9.29 -16.06
C LEU A 40 -27.38 10.51 -15.12
N LYS A 41 -27.93 11.64 -15.60
CA LYS A 41 -28.12 12.84 -14.78
C LYS A 41 -29.11 12.61 -13.63
N GLY A 42 -30.22 11.91 -13.90
CA GLY A 42 -31.19 11.52 -12.87
C GLY A 42 -30.64 10.58 -11.80
N LEU A 43 -29.59 9.81 -12.13
CA LEU A 43 -28.88 8.93 -11.19
C LEU A 43 -27.70 9.62 -10.46
N GLY A 44 -27.41 10.88 -10.76
CA GLY A 44 -26.29 11.60 -10.15
C GLY A 44 -24.91 11.06 -10.54
N ILE A 45 -24.79 10.37 -11.69
CA ILE A 45 -23.52 9.75 -12.12
C ILE A 45 -22.44 10.82 -12.41
N ASP A 46 -22.85 12.04 -12.76
CA ASP A 46 -21.94 13.17 -12.91
C ASP A 46 -21.15 13.47 -11.61
N GLU A 47 -21.78 13.29 -10.44
CA GLU A 47 -21.12 13.49 -9.13
C GLU A 47 -20.28 12.28 -8.70
N LEU A 48 -20.58 11.10 -9.24
CA LEU A 48 -19.84 9.87 -8.94
C LEU A 48 -18.58 9.71 -9.80
N VAL A 49 -18.50 10.40 -10.94
CA VAL A 49 -17.41 10.27 -11.93
C VAL A 49 -16.57 11.56 -12.03
N THR A 50 -16.82 12.56 -11.19
CA THR A 50 -15.92 13.72 -11.11
C THR A 50 -14.53 13.30 -10.67
N LEU A 51 -13.50 13.82 -11.35
CA LEU A 51 -12.11 13.60 -10.97
C LEU A 51 -11.86 14.12 -9.54
N PRO A 52 -11.14 13.37 -8.69
CA PRO A 52 -11.04 13.67 -7.26
C PRO A 52 -10.26 14.96 -6.93
N TRP A 53 -9.52 15.52 -7.89
CA TRP A 53 -8.83 16.82 -7.78
C TRP A 53 -9.63 18.02 -8.29
N ARG A 54 -10.80 17.79 -8.90
CA ARG A 54 -11.59 18.91 -9.42
C ARG A 54 -12.29 19.60 -8.24
N PRO A 55 -12.08 20.92 -8.04
CA PRO A 55 -12.84 21.64 -7.02
C PRO A 55 -14.34 21.50 -7.32
N VAL A 56 -15.15 21.39 -6.26
CA VAL A 56 -16.62 21.38 -6.34
C VAL A 56 -17.06 22.54 -7.22
N LYS A 57 -17.75 22.23 -8.33
CA LYS A 57 -18.06 23.18 -9.41
C LYS A 57 -18.75 24.44 -8.84
N GLN A 58 -18.16 25.61 -9.07
CA GLN A 58 -18.93 26.84 -9.18
C GLN A 58 -19.63 26.82 -10.54
N GLU A 59 -20.93 27.03 -10.48
CA GLU A 59 -21.91 26.93 -11.55
C GLU A 59 -21.64 27.95 -12.67
N ILE A 60 -21.64 27.50 -13.94
CA ILE A 60 -22.51 27.98 -15.05
C ILE A 60 -21.97 27.61 -16.44
N ASP A 61 -20.65 27.57 -16.70
CA ASP A 61 -20.12 27.19 -18.04
C ASP A 61 -18.93 26.21 -17.96
N GLY A 62 -19.17 25.06 -17.33
CA GLY A 62 -18.17 24.01 -17.20
C GLY A 62 -18.07 23.11 -18.45
N PRO A 63 -16.88 22.56 -18.76
CA PRO A 63 -16.70 21.57 -19.83
C PRO A 63 -17.64 20.35 -19.65
N PRO A 64 -17.92 19.61 -20.75
CA PRO A 64 -18.94 18.56 -20.78
C PRO A 64 -18.81 17.58 -19.60
N GLY A 65 -19.97 17.23 -19.03
CA GLY A 65 -20.06 16.26 -17.93
C GLY A 65 -19.73 14.83 -18.39
N SER A 66 -19.50 13.92 -17.43
CA SER A 66 -19.31 12.50 -17.76
C SER A 66 -20.57 11.89 -18.39
N GLY A 67 -21.76 12.36 -18.00
CA GLY A 67 -23.03 12.02 -18.65
C GLY A 67 -23.12 12.48 -20.11
N ASP A 68 -22.48 13.61 -20.46
CA ASP A 68 -22.42 14.11 -21.84
C ASP A 68 -21.52 13.21 -22.69
N LEU A 69 -20.36 12.82 -22.15
CA LEU A 69 -19.44 11.88 -22.81
C LEU A 69 -20.11 10.53 -23.08
N CYS A 70 -20.86 9.99 -22.12
CA CYS A 70 -21.60 8.73 -22.32
C CYS A 70 -22.69 8.87 -23.38
N SER A 71 -23.40 10.00 -23.41
CA SER A 71 -24.38 10.31 -24.46
C SER A 71 -23.75 10.35 -25.84
N TYR A 72 -22.61 11.03 -26.00
CA TYR A 72 -21.89 11.08 -27.27
C TYR A 72 -21.37 9.70 -27.69
N LEU A 73 -20.95 8.88 -26.72
CA LEU A 73 -20.48 7.53 -27.00
C LEU A 73 -21.63 6.65 -27.52
N VAL A 74 -22.82 6.73 -26.92
CA VAL A 74 -24.03 6.05 -27.41
C VAL A 74 -24.41 6.50 -28.81
N ASP A 75 -24.44 7.81 -29.06
CA ASP A 75 -24.72 8.39 -30.38
C ASP A 75 -23.73 7.88 -31.43
N ALA A 76 -22.43 7.98 -31.14
CA ALA A 76 -21.37 7.45 -32.00
C ALA A 76 -21.52 5.93 -32.25
N THR A 77 -22.01 5.16 -31.28
CA THR A 77 -22.23 3.72 -31.46
C THR A 77 -23.34 3.44 -32.47
N VAL A 78 -24.46 4.17 -32.36
CA VAL A 78 -25.59 4.05 -33.30
C VAL A 78 -25.15 4.41 -34.71
N TRP A 79 -24.32 5.45 -34.86
CA TRP A 79 -23.70 5.80 -36.12
C TRP A 79 -22.80 4.71 -36.68
N VAL A 80 -21.95 4.12 -35.85
CA VAL A 80 -21.05 3.02 -36.26
C VAL A 80 -21.86 1.81 -36.73
N PHE A 81 -22.98 1.49 -36.08
CA PHE A 81 -23.89 0.43 -36.56
C PHE A 81 -24.56 0.80 -37.89
N GLY A 82 -24.94 2.07 -38.09
CA GLY A 82 -25.45 2.55 -39.37
C GLY A 82 -24.43 2.40 -40.50
N VAL A 83 -23.18 2.80 -40.26
CA VAL A 83 -22.07 2.64 -41.21
C VAL A 83 -21.79 1.16 -41.49
N ALA A 84 -21.76 0.31 -40.46
CA ALA A 84 -21.55 -1.13 -40.62
C ALA A 84 -22.69 -1.79 -41.42
N PHE A 85 -23.94 -1.36 -41.21
CA PHE A 85 -25.10 -1.83 -41.96
C PHE A 85 -25.00 -1.48 -43.45
N ILE A 86 -24.68 -0.22 -43.77
CA ILE A 86 -24.45 0.23 -45.14
C ILE A 86 -23.30 -0.55 -45.77
N ALA A 87 -22.17 -0.68 -45.07
CA ALA A 87 -21.02 -1.44 -45.56
C ALA A 87 -21.36 -2.90 -45.90
N ASN A 88 -22.20 -3.55 -45.08
CA ASN A 88 -22.66 -4.90 -45.33
C ASN A 88 -23.62 -4.99 -46.54
N GLN A 89 -24.46 -3.97 -46.78
CA GLN A 89 -25.29 -3.90 -47.99
C GLN A 89 -24.48 -3.77 -49.28
N HIS A 90 -23.32 -3.09 -49.21
CA HIS A 90 -22.38 -2.95 -50.33
C HIS A 90 -21.34 -4.09 -50.39
N GLU A 91 -21.62 -5.23 -49.75
CA GLU A 91 -20.75 -6.43 -49.68
C GLU A 91 -19.36 -6.21 -49.07
N ASN A 92 -19.10 -5.05 -48.46
CA ASN A 92 -17.83 -4.73 -47.80
C ASN A 92 -17.84 -5.21 -46.34
N LYS A 93 -17.82 -6.52 -46.17
CA LYS A 93 -17.83 -7.18 -44.84
C LYS A 93 -16.65 -6.78 -43.97
N ALA A 94 -15.48 -6.56 -44.58
CA ALA A 94 -14.27 -6.15 -43.87
C ALA A 94 -14.45 -4.81 -43.14
N LEU A 95 -15.08 -3.83 -43.79
CA LEU A 95 -15.35 -2.53 -43.15
C LEU A 95 -16.38 -2.65 -42.01
N ALA A 96 -17.42 -3.46 -42.21
CA ALA A 96 -18.44 -3.71 -41.19
C ALA A 96 -17.84 -4.38 -39.93
N ASP A 97 -16.99 -5.40 -40.12
CA ASP A 97 -16.34 -6.11 -39.02
C ASP A 97 -15.36 -5.20 -38.26
N VAL A 98 -14.58 -4.37 -38.98
CA VAL A 98 -13.68 -3.38 -38.36
C VAL A 98 -14.47 -2.36 -37.55
N ALA A 99 -15.58 -1.85 -38.09
CA ALA A 99 -16.43 -0.87 -37.43
C ALA A 99 -17.03 -1.42 -36.12
N ILE A 100 -17.59 -2.63 -36.16
CA ILE A 100 -18.17 -3.30 -34.98
C ILE A 100 -17.10 -3.61 -33.95
N THR A 101 -15.95 -4.14 -34.39
CA THR A 101 -14.82 -4.44 -33.48
C THR A 101 -14.32 -3.18 -32.79
N PHE A 102 -14.17 -2.09 -33.54
CA PHE A 102 -13.73 -0.81 -33.00
C PHE A 102 -14.73 -0.26 -31.97
N ALA A 103 -16.04 -0.28 -32.28
CA ALA A 103 -17.07 0.11 -31.32
C ALA A 103 -17.01 -0.72 -30.04
N GLY A 104 -16.85 -2.04 -30.16
CA GLY A 104 -16.69 -2.94 -29.01
C GLY A 104 -15.48 -2.57 -28.14
N ARG A 105 -14.32 -2.30 -28.76
CA ARG A 105 -13.10 -1.88 -28.05
C ARG A 105 -13.30 -0.55 -27.32
N VAL A 106 -13.92 0.43 -27.97
CA VAL A 106 -14.22 1.75 -27.37
C VAL A 106 -15.16 1.61 -26.18
N TRP A 107 -16.19 0.78 -26.26
CA TRP A 107 -17.10 0.51 -25.14
C TRP A 107 -16.40 -0.17 -23.97
N THR A 108 -15.59 -1.19 -24.22
CA THR A 108 -14.80 -1.86 -23.17
C THR A 108 -13.92 -0.86 -22.43
N LEU A 109 -13.22 0.01 -23.18
CA LEU A 109 -12.42 1.09 -22.60
C LEU A 109 -13.25 2.10 -21.81
N GLY A 110 -14.38 2.53 -22.36
CA GLY A 110 -15.29 3.45 -21.69
C GLY A 110 -15.80 2.91 -20.35
N ILE A 111 -16.22 1.64 -20.34
CA ILE A 111 -16.67 0.94 -19.12
C ILE A 111 -15.52 0.84 -18.11
N LEU A 112 -14.31 0.50 -18.56
CA LEU A 112 -13.14 0.41 -17.68
C LEU A 112 -12.76 1.76 -17.07
N VAL A 113 -12.79 2.84 -17.85
CA VAL A 113 -12.54 4.21 -17.35
C VAL A 113 -13.61 4.61 -16.34
N LEU A 114 -14.88 4.35 -16.62
CA LEU A 114 -15.98 4.64 -15.70
C LEU A 114 -15.82 3.85 -14.40
N LEU A 115 -15.54 2.54 -14.49
CA LEU A 115 -15.35 1.67 -13.35
C LEU A 115 -14.13 2.09 -12.52
N ALA A 116 -13.00 2.39 -13.17
CA ALA A 116 -11.79 2.88 -12.52
C ALA A 116 -12.03 4.20 -11.78
N THR A 117 -12.76 5.14 -12.40
CA THR A 117 -13.08 6.43 -11.78
C THR A 117 -14.05 6.24 -10.61
N PHE A 118 -15.06 5.38 -10.76
CA PHE A 118 -16.01 5.05 -9.71
C PHE A 118 -15.31 4.40 -8.49
N LEU A 119 -14.44 3.41 -8.73
CA LEU A 119 -13.63 2.77 -7.68
C LEU A 119 -12.69 3.77 -7.01
N ALA A 120 -12.00 4.61 -7.78
CA ALA A 120 -11.12 5.64 -7.23
C ALA A 120 -11.89 6.59 -6.31
N ASN A 121 -13.08 7.02 -6.71
CA ASN A 121 -13.94 7.88 -5.91
C ASN A 121 -14.51 7.16 -4.68
N ALA A 122 -14.91 5.89 -4.80
CA ALA A 122 -15.37 5.09 -3.67
C ALA A 122 -14.26 4.90 -2.62
N VAL A 123 -13.04 4.57 -3.06
CA VAL A 123 -11.88 4.43 -2.17
C VAL A 123 -11.49 5.77 -1.58
N SER A 124 -11.47 6.85 -2.37
CA SER A 124 -11.17 8.19 -1.88
C SER A 124 -12.15 8.63 -0.78
N ARG A 125 -13.46 8.37 -0.96
CA ARG A 125 -14.48 8.62 0.07
C ARG A 125 -14.22 7.79 1.32
N ALA A 126 -14.04 6.48 1.18
CA ALA A 126 -13.76 5.59 2.31
C ALA A 126 -12.49 6.01 3.08
N VAL A 127 -11.40 6.36 2.39
CA VAL A 127 -10.17 6.85 3.01
C VAL A 127 -10.41 8.18 3.72
N THR A 128 -11.14 9.11 3.09
CA THR A 128 -11.47 10.41 3.68
C THR A 128 -12.33 10.24 4.92
N ASP A 129 -13.31 9.33 4.91
CA ASP A 129 -14.18 9.03 6.04
C ASP A 129 -13.38 8.44 7.22
N VAL A 130 -12.46 7.51 6.95
CA VAL A 130 -11.56 6.95 7.97
C VAL A 130 -10.62 8.02 8.54
N LEU A 131 -10.03 8.86 7.68
CA LEU A 131 -9.10 9.91 8.09
C LEU A 131 -9.79 11.05 8.85
N ARG A 132 -11.07 11.33 8.56
CA ARG A 132 -11.89 12.32 9.27
C ARG A 132 -12.45 11.80 10.59
N HIS A 133 -12.38 10.49 10.84
CA HIS A 133 -12.85 9.93 12.10
C HIS A 133 -12.05 10.54 13.28
N PRO A 134 -12.72 11.06 14.32
CA PRO A 134 -12.07 11.84 15.39
C PRO A 134 -10.94 11.07 16.07
N ALA A 135 -11.13 9.78 16.33
CA ALA A 135 -10.09 8.94 16.94
C ALA A 135 -8.83 8.74 16.08
N VAL A 136 -8.95 8.77 14.75
CA VAL A 136 -7.81 8.64 13.84
C VAL A 136 -7.11 9.99 13.73
N ARG A 137 -7.90 11.07 13.57
CA ARG A 137 -7.41 12.43 13.49
C ARG A 137 -6.60 12.82 14.73
N GLU A 138 -7.13 12.61 15.93
CA GLU A 138 -6.43 12.90 17.19
C GLU A 138 -5.11 12.13 17.31
N ARG A 139 -5.09 10.85 16.88
CA ARG A 139 -3.87 10.03 16.88
C ARG A 139 -2.84 10.51 15.86
N LEU A 140 -3.29 10.95 14.69
CA LEU A 140 -2.42 11.47 13.63
C LEU A 140 -1.81 12.82 14.03
N GLU A 141 -2.63 13.72 14.60
CA GLU A 141 -2.20 15.01 15.12
C GLU A 141 -1.24 14.85 16.31
N ALA A 142 -1.48 13.87 17.19
CA ALA A 142 -0.56 13.55 18.29
C ALA A 142 0.78 12.95 17.82
N ALA A 143 0.80 12.27 16.67
CA ALA A 143 2.02 11.69 16.10
C ALA A 143 2.88 12.72 15.33
N LEU A 144 2.30 13.83 14.89
CA LEU A 144 2.96 14.89 14.12
C LEU A 144 2.77 16.27 14.80
N PRO A 145 3.35 16.48 16.00
CA PRO A 145 3.24 17.76 16.69
C PRO A 145 4.02 18.87 15.95
N GLY A 146 3.36 19.98 15.61
CA GLY A 146 4.01 21.20 15.13
C GLY A 146 3.78 21.58 13.66
N GLN A 147 3.03 20.81 12.87
CA GLN A 147 2.61 21.26 11.54
C GLN A 147 1.31 22.06 11.65
N ASP A 148 1.49 23.38 11.63
CA ASP A 148 0.47 24.38 11.88
C ASP A 148 -0.59 24.49 10.76
N LYS A 149 -1.76 24.99 11.17
CA LYS A 149 -3.06 25.08 10.49
C LYS A 149 -3.11 25.92 9.18
N ALA A 150 -1.97 26.31 8.62
CA ALA A 150 -1.87 27.31 7.55
C ALA A 150 -2.13 26.77 6.12
N THR A 151 -2.00 25.44 5.90
CA THR A 151 -2.04 24.83 4.55
C THR A 151 -2.98 23.63 4.50
N GLY A 152 -4.21 23.80 4.97
CA GLY A 152 -5.18 22.71 5.04
C GLY A 152 -4.78 21.64 6.07
N THR A 153 -5.76 20.94 6.61
CA THR A 153 -5.51 19.84 7.53
C THR A 153 -4.63 18.79 6.84
N ILE A 154 -3.52 18.34 7.44
CA ILE A 154 -2.62 17.28 6.91
C ILE A 154 -3.42 16.07 6.42
N VAL A 155 -4.53 15.80 7.12
CA VAL A 155 -5.58 14.84 6.81
C VAL A 155 -6.11 14.98 5.38
N ASP A 156 -6.42 16.20 4.94
CA ASP A 156 -6.92 16.47 3.58
C ASP A 156 -5.82 16.31 2.53
N THR A 157 -4.58 16.72 2.84
CA THR A 157 -3.43 16.51 1.94
C THR A 157 -3.14 15.02 1.76
N LEU A 158 -3.18 14.25 2.85
CA LEU A 158 -3.00 12.80 2.83
C LEU A 158 -4.15 12.10 2.08
N ALA A 159 -5.40 12.50 2.35
CA ALA A 159 -6.56 11.97 1.65
C ALA A 159 -6.48 12.21 0.13
N ARG A 160 -6.06 13.42 -0.29
CA ARG A 160 -5.84 13.74 -1.71
C ARG A 160 -4.69 12.94 -2.31
N ALA A 161 -3.58 12.79 -1.59
CA ALA A 161 -2.44 12.00 -2.07
C ALA A 161 -2.83 10.53 -2.27
N VAL A 162 -3.54 9.93 -1.30
CA VAL A 162 -4.02 8.55 -1.40
C VAL A 162 -5.03 8.41 -2.55
N ALA A 163 -6.00 9.32 -2.67
CA ALA A 163 -6.94 9.32 -3.78
C ALA A 163 -6.26 9.41 -5.14
N THR A 164 -5.22 10.26 -5.24
CA THR A 164 -4.42 10.41 -6.47
C THR A 164 -3.62 9.18 -6.80
N LEU A 165 -3.03 8.55 -5.79
CA LEU A 165 -2.30 7.30 -5.96
C LEU A 165 -3.25 6.18 -6.43
N VAL A 166 -4.40 6.00 -5.78
CA VAL A 166 -5.40 4.99 -6.15
C VAL A 166 -5.93 5.23 -7.56
N PHE A 167 -6.25 6.48 -7.91
CA PHE A 167 -6.68 6.79 -9.27
C PHE A 167 -5.58 6.48 -10.28
N GLY A 168 -4.36 6.95 -10.06
CA GLY A 168 -3.24 6.71 -10.98
C GLY A 168 -2.97 5.22 -11.17
N PHE A 169 -3.10 4.44 -10.09
CA PHE A 169 -3.00 3.00 -10.12
C PHE A 169 -4.11 2.39 -10.99
N LEU A 170 -5.38 2.64 -10.68
CA LEU A 170 -6.51 2.12 -11.48
C LEU A 170 -6.45 2.55 -12.95
N PHE A 171 -5.90 3.73 -13.24
CA PHE A 171 -5.76 4.22 -14.60
C PHE A 171 -4.61 3.52 -15.36
N LEU A 172 -3.57 3.04 -14.67
CA LEU A 172 -2.55 2.17 -15.27
C LEU A 172 -3.18 0.87 -15.80
N LEU A 173 -4.16 0.28 -15.11
CA LEU A 173 -4.91 -0.89 -15.62
C LEU A 173 -5.62 -0.57 -16.94
N VAL A 174 -6.28 0.59 -17.02
CA VAL A 174 -6.92 1.05 -18.26
C VAL A 174 -5.91 1.16 -19.38
N PHE A 175 -4.71 1.71 -19.11
CA PHE A 175 -3.63 1.79 -20.09
C PHE A 175 -3.10 0.42 -20.53
N ILE A 176 -3.00 -0.55 -19.62
CA ILE A 176 -2.61 -1.93 -19.97
C ILE A 176 -3.65 -2.51 -20.94
N THR A 177 -4.94 -2.42 -20.60
CA THR A 177 -5.99 -2.93 -21.48
C THR A 177 -6.04 -2.18 -22.81
N LEU A 178 -5.83 -0.87 -22.82
CA LEU A 178 -5.73 -0.08 -24.05
C LEU A 178 -4.58 -0.54 -24.92
N ALA A 179 -3.41 -0.79 -24.33
CA ALA A 179 -2.26 -1.28 -25.06
C ALA A 179 -2.52 -2.67 -25.67
N GLU A 180 -3.16 -3.58 -24.93
CA GLU A 180 -3.57 -4.90 -25.43
C GLU A 180 -4.57 -4.78 -26.58
N LEU A 181 -5.60 -3.95 -26.44
CA LEU A 181 -6.62 -3.72 -27.47
C LEU A 181 -6.06 -3.10 -28.75
N LEU A 182 -4.97 -2.33 -28.65
CA LEU A 182 -4.28 -1.72 -29.79
C LEU A 182 -3.12 -2.59 -30.32
N GLY A 183 -2.81 -3.72 -29.69
CA GLY A 183 -1.67 -4.57 -30.05
C GLY A 183 -0.31 -3.91 -29.76
N LEU A 184 -0.26 -2.92 -28.87
CA LEU A 184 0.94 -2.17 -28.49
C LEU A 184 1.68 -2.88 -27.35
N ASN A 185 2.23 -4.06 -27.64
CA ASN A 185 2.88 -4.92 -26.64
C ASN A 185 3.97 -4.21 -25.82
N ALA A 186 4.76 -3.33 -26.44
CA ALA A 186 5.79 -2.57 -25.75
C ALA A 186 5.21 -1.60 -24.70
N LEU A 187 4.11 -0.92 -25.02
CA LEU A 187 3.40 -0.04 -24.09
C LEU A 187 2.73 -0.85 -22.98
N GLY A 188 2.13 -2.00 -23.32
CA GLY A 188 1.55 -2.92 -22.34
C GLY A 188 2.57 -3.40 -21.32
N ASN A 189 3.74 -3.87 -21.79
CA ASN A 189 4.84 -4.30 -20.93
C ASN A 189 5.39 -3.18 -20.05
N ALA A 190 5.59 -1.98 -20.61
CA ALA A 190 6.06 -0.83 -19.85
C ALA A 190 5.06 -0.41 -18.75
N THR A 191 3.76 -0.40 -19.09
CA THR A 191 2.69 -0.07 -18.15
C THR A 191 2.53 -1.14 -17.08
N ALA A 192 2.66 -2.42 -17.44
CA ALA A 192 2.68 -3.54 -16.49
C ALA A 192 3.89 -3.45 -15.55
N ALA A 193 5.07 -3.06 -16.05
CA ALA A 193 6.24 -2.83 -15.20
C ALA A 193 6.02 -1.67 -14.20
N LEU A 194 5.40 -0.57 -14.64
CA LEU A 194 5.01 0.54 -13.76
C LEU A 194 4.00 0.10 -12.69
N TRP A 195 3.02 -0.73 -13.07
CA TRP A 195 2.05 -1.30 -12.13
C TRP A 195 2.74 -2.18 -11.08
N GLN A 196 3.61 -3.10 -11.51
CA GLN A 196 4.38 -3.96 -10.61
C GLN A 196 5.29 -3.14 -9.68
N PHE A 197 5.92 -2.09 -10.19
CA PHE A 197 6.71 -1.16 -9.39
C PHE A 197 5.85 -0.42 -8.36
N GLY A 198 4.64 0.03 -8.74
CA GLY A 198 3.68 0.63 -7.83
C GLY A 198 3.26 -0.30 -6.69
N LEU A 199 2.98 -1.58 -6.99
CA LEU A 199 2.68 -2.60 -5.96
C LEU A 199 3.84 -2.79 -4.99
N ARG A 200 5.08 -2.84 -5.50
CA ARG A 200 6.28 -2.95 -4.67
C ARG A 200 6.41 -1.75 -3.75
N LEU A 201 6.29 -0.53 -4.27
CA LEU A 201 6.33 0.67 -3.43
C LEU A 201 5.24 0.69 -2.35
N LEU A 202 4.04 0.22 -2.66
CA LEU A 202 2.96 0.12 -1.69
C LEU A 202 3.29 -0.89 -0.58
N SER A 203 3.80 -2.07 -0.96
CA SER A 203 4.25 -3.09 0.01
C SER A 203 5.37 -2.60 0.92
N VAL A 204 6.30 -1.82 0.37
CA VAL A 204 7.42 -1.20 1.10
C VAL A 204 6.92 -0.16 2.08
N THR A 205 6.01 0.71 1.63
CA THR A 205 5.39 1.72 2.48
C THR A 205 4.64 1.06 3.64
N ALA A 206 3.89 -0.01 3.37
CA ALA A 206 3.20 -0.78 4.40
C ALA A 206 4.18 -1.44 5.39
N ALA A 207 5.25 -2.05 4.90
CA ALA A 207 6.29 -2.66 5.74
C ALA A 207 6.97 -1.63 6.66
N LEU A 208 7.32 -0.46 6.11
CA LEU A 208 7.90 0.64 6.88
C LEU A 208 6.91 1.22 7.88
N ALA A 209 5.63 1.33 7.53
CA ALA A 209 4.59 1.80 8.45
C ALA A 209 4.42 0.83 9.63
N VAL A 210 4.36 -0.48 9.37
CA VAL A 210 4.32 -1.52 10.42
C VAL A 210 5.58 -1.45 11.29
N GLY A 211 6.75 -1.26 10.69
CA GLY A 211 8.00 -1.05 11.40
C GLY A 211 7.99 0.18 12.31
N GLY A 212 7.58 1.32 11.78
CA GLY A 212 7.43 2.56 12.55
C GLY A 212 6.46 2.41 13.72
N LEU A 213 5.32 1.75 13.50
CA LEU A 213 4.36 1.44 14.57
C LEU A 213 4.96 0.50 15.63
N GLY A 214 5.77 -0.47 15.23
CA GLY A 214 6.51 -1.34 16.15
C GLY A 214 7.49 -0.54 17.02
N VAL A 215 8.25 0.38 16.43
CA VAL A 215 9.18 1.26 17.17
C VAL A 215 8.41 2.13 18.17
N LEU A 216 7.27 2.69 17.77
CA LEU A 216 6.40 3.48 18.63
C LEU A 216 5.74 2.66 19.75
N ALA A 217 5.39 1.40 19.49
CA ALA A 217 4.87 0.51 20.51
C ALA A 217 5.94 0.18 21.56
N VAL A 218 7.16 -0.12 21.11
CA VAL A 218 8.33 -0.36 21.99
C VAL A 218 8.69 0.89 22.79
N SER A 219 8.58 2.08 22.20
CA SER A 219 8.84 3.33 22.92
C SER A 219 7.84 3.58 24.04
N ARG A 220 6.55 3.28 23.81
CA ARG A 220 5.49 3.45 24.81
C ARG A 220 5.49 2.39 25.91
N ALA A 221 5.72 1.13 25.57
CA ALA A 221 5.71 0.03 26.54
C ALA A 221 6.81 0.15 27.59
N TRP A 222 7.94 0.79 27.24
CA TRP A 222 9.10 0.95 28.12
C TRP A 222 9.24 2.33 28.76
N ASN A 223 8.26 3.22 28.59
CA ASN A 223 8.25 4.53 29.24
C ASN A 223 7.74 4.39 30.70
N VAL A 224 8.42 3.55 31.49
CA VAL A 224 8.08 3.30 32.90
C VAL A 224 8.88 4.26 33.76
N GLU A 225 8.20 5.26 34.31
CA GLU A 225 8.79 6.18 35.30
C GLU A 225 9.27 5.38 36.53
N GLY A 226 10.56 5.45 36.84
CA GLY A 226 11.08 5.16 38.19
C GLY A 226 11.95 3.92 38.39
N LYS A 227 12.48 3.25 37.36
CA LYS A 227 13.48 2.17 37.54
C LYS A 227 14.79 2.47 36.81
N GLU A 228 15.90 2.01 37.41
CA GLU A 228 17.30 2.27 37.05
C GLU A 228 17.53 2.34 35.52
N GLN A 229 17.66 3.58 35.02
CA GLN A 229 17.57 3.91 33.60
C GLN A 229 18.68 3.32 32.72
N THR A 230 19.83 2.96 33.29
CA THR A 230 21.05 2.73 32.50
C THR A 230 21.02 1.44 31.65
N TYR A 231 20.27 0.41 32.05
CA TYR A 231 20.21 -0.88 31.34
C TYR A 231 18.97 -0.99 30.44
N GLU A 232 17.81 -0.55 30.93
CA GLU A 232 16.56 -0.56 30.17
C GLU A 232 16.65 0.34 28.92
N GLU A 233 17.34 1.49 29.00
CA GLU A 233 17.58 2.36 27.85
C GLU A 233 18.43 1.69 26.76
N LYS A 234 19.44 0.90 27.14
CA LYS A 234 20.28 0.16 26.18
C LYS A 234 19.48 -0.92 25.46
N VAL A 235 18.71 -1.73 26.19
CA VAL A 235 17.87 -2.79 25.61
C VAL A 235 16.79 -2.20 24.71
N GLN A 236 16.19 -1.08 25.12
CA GLN A 236 15.23 -0.36 24.31
C GLN A 236 15.87 0.19 23.02
N GLY A 237 17.08 0.76 23.11
CA GLY A 237 17.87 1.22 21.97
C GLY A 237 18.15 0.09 20.97
N PHE A 238 18.61 -1.07 21.44
CA PHE A 238 18.87 -2.23 20.57
C PHE A 238 17.60 -2.80 19.95
N THR A 239 16.49 -2.84 20.69
CA THR A 239 15.22 -3.34 20.17
C THR A 239 14.67 -2.42 19.07
N ARG A 240 14.73 -1.10 19.27
CA ARG A 240 14.34 -0.13 18.23
C ARG A 240 15.24 -0.23 17.01
N LEU A 241 16.56 -0.33 17.20
CA LEU A 241 17.53 -0.41 16.11
C LEU A 241 17.38 -1.72 15.32
N GLY A 242 17.16 -2.85 16.01
CA GLY A 242 16.85 -4.13 15.39
C GLY A 242 15.54 -4.09 14.59
N LEU A 243 14.49 -3.46 15.12
CA LEU A 243 13.21 -3.36 14.42
C LEU A 243 13.28 -2.45 13.18
N VAL A 244 13.99 -1.32 13.26
CA VAL A 244 14.28 -0.46 12.11
C VAL A 244 15.10 -1.21 11.07
N ALA A 245 16.13 -1.94 11.50
CA ALA A 245 17.00 -2.65 10.57
C ALA A 245 16.26 -3.81 9.87
N VAL A 246 15.47 -4.63 10.59
CA VAL A 246 14.64 -5.68 9.99
C VAL A 246 13.64 -5.11 9.00
N THR A 247 12.95 -4.03 9.36
CA THR A 247 11.94 -3.41 8.49
C THR A 247 12.55 -2.72 7.27
N THR A 248 13.76 -2.16 7.41
CA THR A 248 14.54 -1.62 6.28
C THR A 248 14.98 -2.73 5.33
N VAL A 249 15.46 -3.86 5.86
CA VAL A 249 15.85 -4.99 5.01
C VAL A 249 14.65 -5.58 4.29
N LEU A 250 13.52 -5.73 4.97
CA LEU A 250 12.29 -6.22 4.37
C LEU A 250 11.77 -5.25 3.29
N ALA A 251 11.88 -3.94 3.51
CA ALA A 251 11.61 -2.93 2.50
C ALA A 251 12.53 -3.06 1.28
N VAL A 252 13.84 -3.22 1.47
CA VAL A 252 14.80 -3.37 0.37
C VAL A 252 14.53 -4.65 -0.44
N ASP A 253 14.18 -5.75 0.24
CA ASP A 253 13.81 -7.02 -0.40
C ASP A 253 12.58 -6.87 -1.30
N LEU A 254 11.53 -6.24 -0.77
CA LEU A 254 10.28 -5.97 -1.51
C LEU A 254 10.48 -5.09 -2.75
N VAL A 255 11.42 -4.13 -2.73
CA VAL A 255 11.73 -3.29 -3.91
C VAL A 255 12.47 -4.10 -4.97
N THR A 256 13.52 -4.81 -4.56
CA THR A 256 14.51 -5.35 -5.49
C THR A 256 14.03 -6.62 -6.20
N SER A 257 13.06 -7.36 -5.64
CA SER A 257 12.63 -8.70 -6.08
C SER A 257 13.76 -9.68 -6.36
N ALA A 258 14.99 -9.35 -5.97
CA ALA A 258 16.15 -10.19 -6.04
C ALA A 258 16.18 -11.00 -4.74
N ALA A 259 15.13 -11.82 -4.55
CA ALA A 259 14.85 -12.60 -3.34
C ALA A 259 15.96 -13.61 -2.95
N SER A 260 17.02 -13.66 -3.74
CA SER A 260 18.22 -14.45 -3.57
C SER A 260 19.18 -13.95 -2.50
N THR A 261 20.19 -13.25 -2.97
CA THR A 261 21.50 -13.23 -2.32
C THR A 261 21.69 -12.02 -1.41
N PHE A 262 21.16 -10.87 -1.82
CA PHE A 262 21.28 -9.63 -1.04
C PHE A 262 20.44 -9.65 0.23
N THR A 263 19.28 -10.29 0.19
CA THR A 263 18.40 -10.48 1.35
C THR A 263 19.08 -11.37 2.39
N TRP A 264 19.68 -12.49 1.98
CA TRP A 264 20.46 -13.34 2.88
C TRP A 264 21.70 -12.64 3.43
N LEU A 265 22.43 -11.88 2.62
CA LEU A 265 23.58 -11.09 3.09
C LEU A 265 23.15 -10.02 4.11
N ALA A 266 22.04 -9.32 3.85
CA ALA A 266 21.51 -8.31 4.75
C ALA A 266 21.02 -8.93 6.07
N VAL A 267 20.34 -10.08 6.01
CA VAL A 267 19.93 -10.86 7.20
C VAL A 267 21.15 -11.34 7.98
N LEU A 268 22.16 -11.90 7.32
CA LEU A 268 23.40 -12.34 7.96
C LEU A 268 24.15 -11.17 8.62
N PHE A 269 24.22 -10.03 7.95
CA PHE A 269 24.82 -8.82 8.50
C PHE A 269 24.05 -8.33 9.72
N LEU A 270 22.72 -8.24 9.63
CA LEU A 270 21.84 -7.90 10.76
C LEU A 270 22.03 -8.84 11.93
N LEU A 271 22.05 -10.15 11.66
CA LEU A 271 22.26 -11.18 12.67
C LEU A 271 23.62 -11.01 13.33
N ALA A 272 24.68 -10.77 12.56
CA ALA A 272 26.03 -10.53 13.09
C ALA A 272 26.07 -9.28 13.99
N VAL A 273 25.46 -8.17 13.54
CA VAL A 273 25.38 -6.92 14.31
C VAL A 273 24.53 -7.08 15.57
N LEU A 274 23.43 -7.84 15.53
CA LEU A 274 22.60 -8.13 16.71
C LEU A 274 23.27 -9.10 17.67
N LEU A 275 23.99 -10.10 17.15
CA LEU A 275 24.71 -11.11 17.93
C LEU A 275 25.90 -10.52 18.66
N GLU A 276 26.56 -9.49 18.13
CA GLU A 276 27.75 -8.89 18.75
C GLU A 276 27.50 -8.39 20.19
N PRO A 277 26.50 -7.54 20.48
CA PRO A 277 26.17 -7.14 21.86
C PRO A 277 25.51 -8.26 22.66
N LEU A 278 24.75 -9.15 22.00
CA LEU A 278 24.14 -10.32 22.64
C LEU A 278 25.19 -11.34 23.09
N ARG A 279 26.36 -11.43 22.46
CA ARG A 279 27.38 -12.43 22.80
C ARG A 279 27.87 -12.30 24.24
N ALA A 280 28.10 -11.07 24.71
CA ALA A 280 28.50 -10.83 26.09
C ALA A 280 27.34 -11.14 27.05
N SER A 281 26.13 -10.71 26.71
CA SER A 281 24.94 -10.87 27.55
C SER A 281 24.44 -12.31 27.62
N LEU A 282 24.52 -13.09 26.53
CA LEU A 282 24.12 -14.50 26.46
C LEU A 282 24.95 -15.37 27.39
N LEU A 283 26.25 -15.07 27.52
CA LEU A 283 27.12 -15.76 28.48
C LEU A 283 26.70 -15.45 29.91
N ASP A 284 26.31 -14.21 30.22
CA ASP A 284 25.80 -13.83 31.54
C ASP A 284 24.42 -14.44 31.84
N VAL A 285 23.56 -14.59 30.83
CA VAL A 285 22.28 -15.31 30.96
C VAL A 285 22.51 -16.77 31.28
N TRP A 286 23.38 -17.45 30.51
CA TRP A 286 23.74 -18.84 30.78
C TRP A 286 24.39 -19.01 32.15
N ALA A 287 25.25 -18.08 32.55
CA ALA A 287 25.86 -18.10 33.87
C ALA A 287 24.82 -17.88 34.97
N GLY A 288 23.79 -17.06 34.76
CA GLY A 288 22.69 -16.87 35.68
C GLY A 288 21.91 -18.16 35.92
N PHE A 289 21.52 -18.83 34.85
CA PHE A 289 20.90 -20.15 34.94
C PHE A 289 21.79 -21.17 35.65
N ALA A 290 23.11 -21.15 35.39
CA ALA A 290 24.04 -22.04 36.08
C ALA A 290 24.15 -21.72 37.59
N VAL A 291 24.22 -20.44 37.98
CA VAL A 291 24.26 -20.03 39.39
C VAL A 291 23.02 -20.49 40.14
N GLU A 292 21.84 -20.35 39.53
CA GLU A 292 20.57 -20.82 40.09
C GLU A 292 20.50 -22.35 40.14
N TYR A 293 20.92 -23.04 39.06
CA TYR A 293 20.92 -24.50 38.97
C TYR A 293 21.87 -25.16 39.98
N TYR A 294 23.06 -24.60 40.19
CA TYR A 294 24.04 -25.09 41.17
C TYR A 294 23.77 -24.59 42.60
N ALA A 295 22.74 -23.77 42.81
CA ALA A 295 22.35 -23.20 44.10
C ALA A 295 23.54 -22.60 44.87
N ILE A 296 24.38 -21.82 44.19
CA ILE A 296 25.60 -21.24 44.76
C ILE A 296 25.22 -20.22 45.84
N LYS A 297 25.59 -20.48 47.10
CA LYS A 297 25.23 -19.64 48.26
C LYS A 297 26.31 -18.64 48.66
N ALA A 298 27.57 -18.96 48.42
CA ALA A 298 28.69 -18.11 48.76
C ALA A 298 29.80 -18.25 47.71
N ILE A 299 30.51 -17.15 47.47
CA ILE A 299 31.67 -17.10 46.59
C ILE A 299 32.83 -16.40 47.30
N LYS A 300 34.06 -16.82 46.99
CA LYS A 300 35.26 -16.09 47.40
C LYS A 300 35.64 -15.11 46.30
N THR A 301 35.57 -13.82 46.60
CA THR A 301 36.00 -12.72 45.72
C THR A 301 37.26 -12.10 46.32
N GLY A 302 38.43 -12.54 45.84
CA GLY A 302 39.71 -12.17 46.45
C GLY A 302 39.90 -12.87 47.81
N GLU A 303 40.16 -12.09 48.85
CA GLU A 303 40.35 -12.60 50.22
C GLU A 303 39.06 -12.65 51.06
N ALA A 304 37.95 -12.08 50.57
CA ALA A 304 36.68 -12.00 51.31
C ALA A 304 35.61 -12.95 50.73
N GLU A 305 34.83 -13.56 51.63
CA GLU A 305 33.65 -14.37 51.28
C GLU A 305 32.41 -13.48 51.16
N ALA A 306 31.78 -13.49 49.98
CA ALA A 306 30.53 -12.80 49.72
C ALA A 306 29.37 -13.81 49.62
N VAL A 307 28.23 -13.49 50.23
CA VAL A 307 27.02 -14.32 50.24
C VAL A 307 26.11 -13.90 49.09
N VAL A 308 25.58 -14.87 48.35
CA VAL A 308 24.63 -14.66 47.27
C VAL A 308 23.24 -14.43 47.88
N GLU A 309 22.70 -13.21 47.74
CA GLU A 309 21.33 -12.89 48.21
C GLU A 309 20.28 -13.24 47.16
N ARG A 310 20.52 -12.86 45.90
CA ARG A 310 19.59 -13.13 44.80
C ARG A 310 20.31 -13.22 43.47
N ALA A 311 20.13 -14.34 42.78
CA ALA A 311 20.51 -14.50 41.39
C ALA A 311 19.48 -13.81 40.49
N GLY A 312 19.93 -12.87 39.66
CA GLY A 312 19.14 -12.26 38.60
C GLY A 312 19.53 -12.82 37.24
N PHE A 313 18.80 -12.41 36.19
CA PHE A 313 18.99 -12.95 34.84
C PHE A 313 20.37 -12.66 34.24
N LEU A 314 21.01 -11.55 34.61
CA LEU A 314 22.32 -11.13 34.09
C LEU A 314 23.35 -10.82 35.19
N ASN A 315 22.86 -10.30 36.32
CA ASN A 315 23.68 -9.96 37.48
C ASN A 315 23.13 -10.66 38.71
N THR A 316 24.04 -11.00 39.61
CA THR A 316 23.72 -11.55 40.92
C THR A 316 24.02 -10.49 41.97
N THR A 317 23.11 -10.35 42.92
CA THR A 317 23.25 -9.47 44.08
C THR A 317 23.99 -10.22 45.17
N LEU A 318 25.15 -9.67 45.56
CA LEU A 318 26.04 -10.23 46.56
C LEU A 318 26.09 -9.32 47.79
N ARG A 319 26.31 -9.91 48.96
CA ARG A 319 26.52 -9.19 50.21
C ARG A 319 27.87 -9.55 50.82
N ASP A 320 28.66 -8.52 51.05
CA ASP A 320 29.97 -8.61 51.69
C ASP A 320 29.84 -8.80 53.22
N PRO A 321 30.87 -9.30 53.95
CA PRO A 321 30.83 -9.44 55.41
C PRO A 321 30.61 -8.10 56.14
N GLY A 322 31.02 -6.99 55.51
CA GLY A 322 30.72 -5.63 55.98
C GLY A 322 29.27 -5.18 55.79
N GLY A 323 28.39 -6.07 55.31
CA GLY A 323 26.96 -5.81 55.12
C GLY A 323 26.62 -4.99 53.87
N ARG A 324 27.60 -4.64 53.04
CA ARG A 324 27.40 -3.89 51.79
C ARG A 324 26.92 -4.82 50.68
N THR A 325 25.86 -4.42 50.00
CA THR A 325 25.36 -5.12 48.81
C THR A 325 25.97 -4.55 47.55
N PHE A 326 26.43 -5.41 46.65
CA PHE A 326 26.93 -5.02 45.34
C PHE A 326 26.43 -5.97 44.25
N LEU A 327 26.40 -5.46 43.02
CA LEU A 327 25.99 -6.22 41.84
C LEU A 327 27.22 -6.72 41.11
N MET A 328 27.23 -8.01 40.78
CA MET A 328 28.31 -8.62 40.00
C MET A 328 27.73 -9.38 38.80
N PRO A 329 28.36 -9.31 37.63
CA PRO A 329 27.95 -10.09 36.46
C PRO A 329 27.95 -11.58 36.76
N ASN A 330 26.93 -12.30 36.31
CA ASN A 330 26.76 -13.73 36.60
C ASN A 330 27.96 -14.57 36.15
N ARG A 331 28.60 -14.23 35.03
CA ARG A 331 29.82 -14.93 34.57
C ARG A 331 30.96 -14.86 35.57
N GLU A 332 31.11 -13.74 36.28
CA GLU A 332 32.21 -13.53 37.22
C GLU A 332 31.92 -14.24 38.54
N VAL A 333 30.65 -14.29 38.96
CA VAL A 333 30.19 -15.10 40.08
C VAL A 333 30.45 -16.58 39.83
N LEU A 334 30.08 -17.07 38.64
CA LEU A 334 30.31 -18.46 38.25
C LEU A 334 31.80 -18.79 38.16
N ALA A 335 32.60 -17.90 37.57
CA ALA A 335 34.06 -18.06 37.51
C ALA A 335 34.70 -18.09 38.91
N ALA A 336 34.30 -17.19 39.81
CA ALA A 336 34.78 -17.14 41.18
C ALA A 336 34.48 -18.45 41.95
N HIS A 337 33.28 -19.01 41.75
CA HIS A 337 32.93 -20.30 42.33
C HIS A 337 33.84 -21.44 41.85
N PHE A 338 34.03 -21.56 40.53
CA PHE A 338 34.88 -22.61 39.97
C PHE A 338 36.36 -22.47 40.33
N HIS A 339 36.87 -21.24 40.44
CA HIS A 339 38.24 -20.98 40.91
C HIS A 339 38.41 -21.37 42.39
N ALA A 340 37.43 -21.09 43.24
CA ALA A 340 37.48 -21.48 44.65
C ALA A 340 37.47 -23.01 44.83
N THR A 341 36.75 -23.75 43.98
CA THR A 341 36.74 -25.23 44.03
C THR A 341 38.01 -25.89 43.50
N ARG A 342 38.80 -25.20 42.66
CA ARG A 342 39.98 -25.77 42.00
C ARG A 342 41.25 -25.70 42.84
N ASP A 343 41.26 -24.90 43.90
CA ASP A 343 42.41 -24.69 44.78
C ASP A 343 42.10 -25.06 46.25
N PRO A 344 41.82 -26.35 46.56
CA PRO A 344 41.49 -26.80 47.91
C PRO A 344 42.69 -26.82 48.88
N GLY A 345 43.89 -26.41 48.44
CA GLY A 345 45.16 -26.52 49.17
C GLY A 345 45.59 -25.28 49.97
N ARG A 346 44.75 -24.26 50.12
CA ARG A 346 44.96 -23.10 51.02
C ARG A 346 43.80 -22.98 52.03
N LEU A 347 43.62 -24.02 52.84
CA LEU A 347 42.90 -23.95 54.11
C LEU A 347 43.89 -24.07 55.26
#